data_AF-A0AA35T6T5-F1
#
_entry.id   AF-A0AA35T6T5-F1
#
_cell.length_a   1.000
_cell.length_b   1.000
_cell.length_c   1.000
_cell.angle_alpha   90.00
_cell.angle_beta   90.00
_cell.angle_gamma   90.00
#
_symmetry.space_group_name_H-M   'P 1'
#
loop_
_entity.id
_entity.type
_entity.pdbx_description
1 polymer ?
#
loop_
_entity_poly.entity_id
_entity_poly.type
_entity_poly.pdbx_seq_one_letter_code
_entity_poly.pdbx_strand_id
1 'polypeptide(L)'
;MREWLINYGPMKQVESGFEKAQTAEKSGKLGEAFTLYTQIAEILPDTELCRTAKESATRLRTQAETQFDQLKKTADEKPYTETVKALEVFRDKYVGSVFAERASQLRSELLNARADALEGRAREAEAQKNYARALQLYKLYLTYFPEAKRYAEVQKHVKILKNKTGMK
;
A
#
# COMPACT_ATOMS: atom_id res chain seq x y z
N MET A 1 -26.57 21.03 -32.01
CA MET A 1 -25.72 19.82 -32.08
C MET A 1 -24.24 20.14 -32.37
N ARG A 2 -23.90 20.96 -33.38
CA ARG A 2 -22.51 21.42 -33.64
C ARG A 2 -21.86 22.18 -32.47
N GLU A 3 -22.55 23.16 -31.88
CA GLU A 3 -22.01 23.93 -30.74
C GLU A 3 -21.76 23.07 -29.49
N TRP A 4 -22.58 22.03 -29.27
CA TRP A 4 -22.38 21.09 -28.17
C TRP A 4 -21.12 20.24 -28.38
N LEU A 5 -20.86 19.76 -29.60
CA LEU A 5 -19.63 19.03 -29.93
C LEU A 5 -18.37 19.91 -29.86
N ILE A 6 -18.51 21.21 -30.16
CA ILE A 6 -17.39 22.16 -30.05
C ILE A 6 -17.05 22.47 -28.59
N ASN A 7 -18.07 22.59 -27.72
CA ASN A 7 -17.88 23.00 -26.33
C ASN A 7 -17.74 21.83 -25.34
N TYR A 8 -18.31 20.66 -25.67
CA TYR A 8 -18.36 19.48 -24.81
C TYR A 8 -17.91 18.19 -25.51
N GLY A 9 -17.39 18.30 -26.74
CA GLY A 9 -16.91 17.14 -27.47
C GLY A 9 -15.69 16.48 -26.83
N PRO A 10 -15.37 15.24 -27.25
CA PRO A 10 -14.29 14.46 -26.67
C PRO A 10 -12.94 15.20 -26.64
N MET A 11 -12.66 16.01 -27.66
CA MET A 11 -11.41 16.80 -27.73
C MET A 11 -11.32 17.85 -26.61
N LYS A 12 -12.41 18.55 -26.28
CA LYS A 12 -12.42 19.53 -25.18
C LYS A 12 -12.25 18.86 -23.81
N GLN A 13 -12.84 17.68 -23.65
CA GLN A 13 -12.66 16.88 -22.43
C GLN A 13 -11.21 16.41 -22.29
N VAL A 14 -10.60 15.98 -23.39
CA VAL A 14 -9.19 15.57 -23.47
C VAL A 14 -8.26 16.74 -23.13
N GLU A 15 -8.45 17.92 -23.72
CA GLU A 15 -7.65 19.13 -23.42
C GLU A 15 -7.73 19.51 -21.93
N SER A 16 -8.95 19.66 -21.40
CA SER A 16 -9.16 20.04 -19.99
C SER A 16 -8.63 18.97 -19.02
N GLY A 17 -8.82 17.69 -19.35
CA GLY A 17 -8.29 16.58 -18.55
C GLY A 17 -6.76 16.58 -18.51
N PHE A 18 -6.12 16.88 -19.64
CA PHE A 18 -4.67 16.90 -19.75
C PHE A 18 -4.05 18.05 -18.95
N GLU A 19 -4.63 19.24 -18.98
CA GLU A 19 -4.21 20.36 -18.13
C GLU A 19 -4.33 20.04 -16.63
N LYS A 20 -5.41 19.35 -16.24
CA LYS A 20 -5.59 18.85 -14.86
C LYS A 20 -4.52 17.83 -14.50
N ALA A 21 -4.22 16.87 -15.40
CA ALA A 21 -3.19 15.87 -15.18
C ALA A 21 -1.81 16.53 -14.99
N GLN A 22 -1.46 17.52 -15.81
CA GLN A 22 -0.22 18.28 -15.67
C GLN A 22 -0.16 19.07 -14.36
N THR A 23 -1.27 19.66 -13.94
CA THR A 23 -1.36 20.40 -12.67
C THR A 23 -1.18 19.46 -11.48
N ALA A 24 -1.86 18.32 -11.49
CA ALA A 24 -1.71 17.27 -10.48
C ALA A 24 -0.25 16.80 -10.40
N GLU A 25 0.39 16.55 -11.55
CA GLU A 25 1.80 16.13 -11.60
C GLU A 25 2.74 17.18 -11.00
N LYS A 26 2.60 18.46 -11.40
CA LYS A 26 3.40 19.57 -10.87
C LYS A 26 3.21 19.77 -9.37
N SER A 27 2.01 19.46 -8.86
CA SER A 27 1.70 19.51 -7.42
C SER A 27 2.17 18.28 -6.63
N GLY A 28 2.79 17.29 -7.30
CA GLY A 28 3.29 16.06 -6.67
C GLY A 28 2.22 14.98 -6.42
N LYS A 29 0.98 15.20 -6.86
CA LYS A 29 -0.12 14.23 -6.80
C LYS A 29 -0.03 13.24 -7.95
N LEU A 30 1.02 12.41 -7.93
CA LEU A 30 1.38 11.55 -9.05
C LEU A 30 0.37 10.44 -9.32
N GLY A 31 -0.36 9.97 -8.29
CA GLY A 31 -1.42 8.99 -8.46
C GLY A 31 -2.59 9.54 -9.27
N GLU A 32 -3.04 10.75 -8.91
CA GLU A 32 -4.08 11.48 -9.65
C GLU A 32 -3.66 11.77 -11.09
N ALA A 33 -2.43 12.28 -11.28
CA ALA A 33 -1.88 12.53 -12.61
C ALA A 33 -1.83 11.26 -13.47
N PHE A 34 -1.35 10.15 -12.89
CA PHE A 34 -1.28 8.86 -13.58
C PHE A 34 -2.67 8.39 -14.03
N THR A 35 -3.67 8.43 -13.14
CA THR A 35 -5.03 8.02 -13.45
C THR A 35 -5.63 8.88 -14.57
N LEU A 36 -5.47 10.20 -14.50
CA LEU A 36 -5.96 11.11 -15.53
C LEU A 36 -5.28 10.88 -16.89
N TYR A 37 -3.96 10.77 -16.93
CA TYR A 37 -3.25 10.47 -18.18
C TYR A 37 -3.64 9.12 -18.78
N THR A 38 -3.89 8.11 -17.93
CA THR A 38 -4.32 6.77 -18.38
C THR A 38 -5.71 6.84 -19.01
N GLN A 39 -6.64 7.57 -18.37
CA GLN A 39 -7.98 7.80 -18.92
C GLN A 39 -7.92 8.54 -20.25
N ILE A 40 -7.14 9.62 -20.34
CA ILE A 40 -7.00 10.44 -21.55
C ILE A 40 -6.46 9.62 -22.72
N ALA A 41 -5.44 8.78 -22.47
CA ALA A 41 -4.82 7.93 -23.48
C ALA A 41 -5.81 7.00 -24.20
N GLU A 42 -6.95 6.69 -23.59
CA GLU A 42 -7.96 5.77 -24.11
C GLU A 42 -9.12 6.48 -24.85
N ILE A 43 -9.24 7.81 -24.78
CA ILE A 43 -10.40 8.53 -25.35
C ILE A 43 -10.30 8.64 -26.88
N LEU A 44 -9.17 9.14 -27.39
CA LEU A 44 -8.89 9.33 -28.82
C LEU A 44 -7.44 8.92 -29.16
N PRO A 45 -7.13 7.62 -29.18
CA PRO A 45 -5.74 7.11 -29.13
C PRO A 45 -4.84 7.58 -30.27
N ASP A 46 -5.40 7.94 -31.43
CA ASP A 46 -4.65 8.38 -32.61
C ASP A 46 -4.26 9.86 -32.57
N THR A 47 -4.76 10.63 -31.60
CA THR A 47 -4.42 12.04 -31.45
C THR A 47 -3.08 12.23 -30.74
N GLU A 48 -2.36 13.29 -31.09
CA GLU A 48 -1.06 13.62 -30.49
C GLU A 48 -1.15 13.71 -28.95
N LEU A 49 -2.20 14.38 -28.47
CA LEU A 49 -2.38 14.65 -27.04
C LEU A 49 -2.65 13.36 -26.24
N CYS A 50 -3.40 12.41 -26.80
CA CYS A 50 -3.59 11.09 -26.17
C CYS A 50 -2.31 10.24 -26.21
N ARG A 51 -1.49 10.36 -27.26
CA ARG A 51 -0.16 9.73 -27.30
C ARG A 51 0.77 10.28 -26.21
N THR A 52 0.83 11.61 -26.06
CA THR A 52 1.60 12.25 -25.00
C THR A 52 1.08 11.87 -23.60
N ALA A 53 -0.24 11.73 -23.43
CA ALA A 53 -0.82 11.24 -22.18
C ALA A 53 -0.36 9.81 -21.88
N LYS A 54 -0.37 8.92 -22.88
CA LYS A 54 0.12 7.54 -22.75
C LYS A 54 1.60 7.47 -22.35
N GLU A 55 2.43 8.30 -22.97
CA GLU A 55 3.86 8.41 -22.62
C GLU A 55 4.05 8.91 -21.19
N SER A 56 3.27 9.91 -20.77
CA SER A 56 3.29 10.44 -19.41
C SER A 56 2.85 9.41 -18.37
N ALA A 57 1.76 8.67 -18.64
CA ALA A 57 1.31 7.57 -17.79
C ALA A 57 2.37 6.46 -17.69
N THR A 58 3.03 6.12 -18.81
CA THR A 58 4.10 5.12 -18.84
C THR A 58 5.30 5.56 -17.99
N ARG A 59 5.75 6.81 -18.12
CA ARG A 59 6.83 7.38 -17.30
C ARG A 59 6.49 7.34 -15.82
N LEU A 60 5.29 7.77 -15.44
CA LEU A 60 4.85 7.75 -14.03
C LEU A 60 4.77 6.32 -13.49
N ARG A 61 4.29 5.36 -14.28
CA ARG A 61 4.29 3.94 -13.90
C ARG A 61 5.71 3.44 -13.64
N THR A 62 6.64 3.65 -14.57
CA THR A 62 8.03 3.20 -14.41
C THR A 62 8.69 3.84 -13.19
N GLN A 63 8.42 5.12 -12.93
CA GLN A 63 8.91 5.81 -11.74
C GLN A 63 8.32 5.20 -10.45
N ALA A 64 7.01 4.94 -10.42
CA ALA A 64 6.34 4.34 -9.28
C ALA A 64 6.84 2.92 -9.00
N GLU A 65 6.97 2.09 -10.03
CA GLU A 65 7.49 0.72 -9.94
C GLU A 65 8.93 0.70 -9.41
N THR A 66 9.81 1.55 -9.95
CA THR A 66 11.20 1.65 -9.50
C THR A 66 11.28 2.05 -8.01
N GLN A 67 10.48 3.04 -7.60
CA GLN A 67 10.41 3.47 -6.20
C GLN A 67 9.86 2.36 -5.30
N PHE A 68 8.82 1.66 -5.74
CA PHE A 68 8.19 0.58 -4.99
C PHE A 68 9.12 -0.63 -4.83
N ASP A 69 9.86 -0.99 -5.87
CA ASP A 69 10.85 -2.07 -5.81
C ASP A 69 12.00 -1.73 -4.89
N GLN A 70 12.43 -0.47 -4.85
CA GLN A 70 13.42 -0.01 -3.88
C GLN A 70 12.91 -0.10 -2.44
N LEU A 71 11.64 0.23 -2.20
CA LEU A 71 11.01 0.07 -0.89
C LEU A 71 10.97 -1.39 -0.46
N LYS A 72 10.65 -2.32 -1.38
CA LYS A 72 10.69 -3.76 -1.12
C LYS A 72 12.09 -4.25 -0.75
N LYS A 73 13.11 -3.90 -1.54
CA LYS A 73 14.49 -4.34 -1.29
C LYS A 73 15.02 -3.87 0.06
N THR A 74 14.70 -2.65 0.44
CA THR A 74 15.18 -2.06 1.70
C THR A 74 14.30 -2.40 2.90
N ALA A 75 13.16 -3.09 2.72
CA ALA A 75 12.22 -3.39 3.79
C ALA A 75 12.81 -4.31 4.88
N ASP A 76 13.70 -5.21 4.50
CA ASP A 76 14.37 -6.14 5.40
C ASP A 76 15.63 -5.55 6.05
N GLU A 77 16.26 -4.57 5.38
CA GLU A 77 17.49 -3.92 5.84
C GLU A 77 17.22 -2.78 6.83
N LYS A 78 16.05 -2.12 6.71
CA LYS A 78 15.71 -0.93 7.50
C LYS A 78 14.83 -1.24 8.71
N PRO A 79 14.87 -0.39 9.75
CA PRO A 79 13.90 -0.44 10.84
C PRO A 79 12.47 -0.39 10.31
N TYR A 80 11.58 -1.19 10.91
CA TYR A 80 10.17 -1.29 10.49
C TYR A 80 9.49 0.06 10.35
N THR A 81 9.71 0.92 11.35
CA THR A 81 9.09 2.23 11.47
C THR A 81 9.49 3.14 10.32
N GLU A 82 10.74 3.05 9.85
CA GLU A 82 11.21 3.77 8.68
C GLU A 82 10.59 3.24 7.40
N THR A 83 10.52 1.92 7.25
CA THR A 83 9.88 1.27 6.09
C THR A 83 8.40 1.63 6.00
N VAL A 84 7.67 1.59 7.12
CA VAL A 84 6.25 1.99 7.19
C VAL A 84 6.07 3.46 6.79
N LYS A 85 6.89 4.36 7.35
CA LYS A 85 6.83 5.78 7.01
C LYS A 85 7.11 6.02 5.52
N ALA A 86 8.07 5.30 4.94
CA ALA A 86 8.39 5.41 3.52
C ALA A 86 7.26 4.88 2.63
N LEU A 87 6.58 3.80 3.04
CA LEU A 87 5.40 3.27 2.35
C LEU A 87 4.21 4.22 2.44
N GLU A 88 4.01 4.90 3.58
CA GLU A 88 2.96 5.91 3.75
C GLU A 88 3.19 7.12 2.85
N VAL A 89 4.42 7.65 2.81
CA VAL A 89 4.79 8.75 1.91
C VAL A 89 4.57 8.35 0.45
N PHE A 90 4.96 7.13 0.07
CA PHE A 90 4.73 6.63 -1.28
C PHE A 90 3.24 6.50 -1.59
N ARG A 91 2.45 5.93 -0.67
CA ARG A 91 1.00 5.79 -0.82
C ARG A 91 0.32 7.14 -1.02
N ASP A 92 0.67 8.13 -0.21
CA ASP A 92 0.05 9.46 -0.25
C ASP A 92 0.40 10.20 -1.55
N LYS A 93 1.63 10.04 -2.05
CA LYS A 93 2.06 10.57 -3.35
C LYS A 93 1.29 9.95 -4.53
N TYR A 94 0.96 8.67 -4.42
CA TYR A 94 0.26 7.91 -5.44
C TYR A 94 -1.21 7.63 -5.10
N VAL A 95 -1.83 8.47 -4.28
CA VAL A 95 -3.23 8.30 -3.85
C VAL A 95 -4.18 8.19 -5.05
N GLY A 96 -5.19 7.32 -4.94
CA GLY A 96 -6.16 7.08 -6.01
C GLY A 96 -5.63 6.28 -7.22
N SER A 97 -4.46 5.65 -7.08
CA SER A 97 -3.90 4.75 -8.09
C SER A 97 -3.60 3.36 -7.53
N VAL A 98 -3.39 2.39 -8.42
CA VAL A 98 -3.00 1.00 -8.07
C VAL A 98 -1.71 0.94 -7.23
N PHE A 99 -0.84 1.94 -7.32
CA PHE A 99 0.41 1.97 -6.56
C PHE A 99 0.18 2.22 -5.06
N ALA A 100 -0.81 3.06 -4.70
CA ALA A 100 -1.18 3.28 -3.30
C ALA A 100 -1.76 2.01 -2.65
N GLU A 101 -2.55 1.25 -3.39
CA GLU A 101 -3.08 -0.04 -2.94
C GLU A 101 -1.96 -1.05 -2.72
N ARG A 102 -1.03 -1.18 -3.68
CA ARG A 102 0.14 -2.05 -3.56
C ARG A 102 1.03 -1.68 -2.36
N ALA A 103 1.20 -0.40 -2.07
CA ALA A 103 1.94 0.06 -0.89
C ALA A 103 1.24 -0.31 0.43
N SER A 104 -0.09 -0.17 0.46
CA SER A 104 -0.90 -0.58 1.61
C SER A 104 -0.84 -2.10 1.82
N GLN A 105 -0.89 -2.87 0.73
CA GLN A 105 -0.74 -4.32 0.76
C GLN A 105 0.64 -4.73 1.32
N LEU A 106 1.73 -4.15 0.80
CA LEU A 106 3.07 -4.45 1.29
C LEU A 106 3.25 -4.11 2.77
N ARG A 107 2.71 -2.98 3.24
CA ARG A 107 2.70 -2.63 4.69
C ARG A 107 2.02 -3.72 5.51
N SER A 108 0.88 -4.22 5.05
CA SER A 108 0.14 -5.29 5.70
C SER A 108 0.91 -6.61 5.69
N GLU A 109 1.53 -6.98 4.58
CA GLU A 109 2.37 -8.19 4.47
C GLU A 109 3.55 -8.14 5.45
N LEU A 110 4.26 -7.01 5.53
CA LEU A 110 5.38 -6.81 6.45
C LEU A 110 4.94 -6.84 7.93
N LEU A 111 3.78 -6.25 8.25
CA LEU A 111 3.19 -6.30 9.59
C LEU A 111 2.92 -7.76 9.99
N ASN A 112 2.24 -8.51 9.11
CA ASN A 112 1.85 -9.89 9.38
C ASN A 112 3.07 -10.81 9.48
N ALA A 113 4.07 -10.67 8.61
CA ALA A 113 5.30 -11.46 8.68
C ALA A 113 6.02 -11.30 10.03
N ARG A 114 6.08 -10.07 10.56
CA ARG A 114 6.66 -9.80 11.89
C ARG A 114 5.82 -10.36 13.03
N ALA A 115 4.50 -10.23 12.91
CA ALA A 115 3.56 -10.80 13.88
C ALA A 115 3.70 -12.33 13.92
N ASP A 116 3.71 -12.99 12.75
CA ASP A 116 3.85 -14.44 12.59
C ASP A 116 5.19 -14.95 13.13
N ALA A 117 6.29 -14.23 12.92
CA ALA A 117 7.59 -14.58 13.50
C ALA A 117 7.54 -14.54 15.05
N LEU A 118 6.86 -13.57 15.63
CA LEU A 118 6.70 -13.48 17.09
C LEU A 118 5.77 -14.57 17.63
N GLU A 119 4.67 -14.86 16.92
CA GLU A 119 3.78 -15.97 17.26
C GLU A 119 4.51 -17.32 17.19
N GLY A 120 5.33 -17.54 16.16
CA GLY A 120 6.15 -18.75 16.01
C GLY A 120 7.07 -18.97 17.21
N ARG A 121 7.76 -17.92 17.66
CA ARG A 121 8.59 -17.97 18.88
C ARG A 121 7.77 -18.25 20.14
N ALA A 122 6.54 -17.72 20.22
CA ALA A 122 5.65 -17.98 21.35
C ALA A 122 5.18 -19.45 21.36
N ARG A 123 4.82 -20.01 20.20
CA ARG A 123 4.46 -21.42 20.03
C ARG A 123 5.61 -22.36 20.32
N GLU A 124 6.83 -22.01 19.92
CA GLU A 124 8.03 -22.79 20.24
C GLU A 124 8.25 -22.85 21.76
N ALA A 125 8.14 -21.71 22.46
CA ALA A 125 8.22 -21.68 23.92
C ALA A 125 7.12 -22.52 24.59
N GLU A 126 5.90 -22.51 24.03
CA GLU A 126 4.80 -23.35 24.48
C GLU A 126 5.09 -24.85 24.28
N ALA A 127 5.65 -25.23 23.14
CA ALA A 127 6.07 -26.61 22.86
C ALA A 127 7.17 -27.09 23.81
N GLN A 128 8.07 -26.20 24.22
CA GLN A 128 9.08 -26.43 25.25
C GLN A 128 8.51 -26.42 26.68
N LYS A 129 7.19 -26.26 26.86
CA LYS A 129 6.49 -26.12 28.14
C LYS A 129 6.94 -24.89 28.96
N ASN A 130 7.60 -23.93 28.31
CA ASN A 130 7.96 -22.65 28.93
C ASN A 130 6.79 -21.66 28.80
N TYR A 131 5.71 -21.95 29.54
CA TYR A 131 4.46 -21.21 29.44
C TYR A 131 4.58 -19.75 29.88
N ALA A 132 5.44 -19.45 30.86
CA ALA A 132 5.72 -18.08 31.27
C ALA A 132 6.28 -17.26 30.10
N ARG A 133 7.27 -17.80 29.37
CA ARG A 133 7.86 -17.14 28.20
C ARG A 133 6.91 -17.08 27.03
N ALA A 134 6.14 -18.13 26.77
CA ALA A 134 5.11 -18.13 25.73
C ALA A 134 4.09 -17.01 25.95
N LEU A 135 3.54 -16.88 27.16
CA LEU A 135 2.58 -15.84 27.51
C LEU A 135 3.18 -14.43 27.43
N GLN A 136 4.46 -14.24 27.77
CA GLN A 136 5.14 -12.96 27.57
C GLN A 136 5.24 -12.60 26.08
N LEU A 137 5.64 -13.54 25.23
CA LEU A 137 5.74 -13.32 23.79
C LEU A 137 4.38 -13.04 23.14
N TYR A 138 3.33 -13.78 23.53
CA TYR A 138 1.97 -13.48 23.08
C TYR A 138 1.46 -12.12 23.60
N LYS A 139 1.83 -11.71 24.81
CA LYS A 139 1.49 -10.36 25.31
C LYS A 139 2.15 -9.28 24.45
N LEU A 140 3.42 -9.45 24.08
CA LEU A 140 4.10 -8.55 23.15
C LEU A 140 3.39 -8.55 21.79
N TYR A 141 3.00 -9.72 21.28
CA TYR A 141 2.23 -9.83 20.04
C TYR A 141 0.96 -8.97 20.10
N LEU A 142 0.14 -9.15 21.13
CA LEU A 142 -1.12 -8.45 21.28
C LEU A 142 -0.95 -6.94 21.59
N THR A 143 0.23 -6.53 22.04
CA THR A 143 0.52 -5.11 22.29
C THR A 143 0.95 -4.41 21.01
N TYR A 144 1.83 -5.02 20.23
CA TYR A 144 2.49 -4.37 19.09
C TYR A 144 1.84 -4.64 17.73
N PHE A 145 1.00 -5.67 17.62
CA PHE A 145 0.38 -6.06 16.35
C PHE A 145 -1.16 -6.10 16.41
N PRO A 146 -1.85 -5.02 16.82
CA PRO A 146 -3.32 -4.99 16.88
C PRO A 146 -3.98 -5.12 15.51
N GLU A 147 -3.30 -4.69 14.44
CA GLU A 147 -3.77 -4.79 13.05
C GLU A 147 -3.40 -6.13 12.38
N ALA A 148 -2.73 -7.06 13.06
CA ALA A 148 -2.37 -8.33 12.45
C ALA A 148 -3.60 -9.20 12.18
N LYS A 149 -3.59 -9.89 11.04
CA LYS A 149 -4.69 -10.73 10.57
C LYS A 149 -5.14 -11.76 11.60
N ARG A 150 -4.19 -12.29 12.37
CA ARG A 150 -4.40 -13.39 13.33
C ARG A 150 -4.59 -12.90 14.78
N TYR A 151 -4.74 -11.60 14.99
CA TYR A 151 -4.86 -11.00 16.32
C TYR A 151 -5.94 -11.63 17.18
N ALA A 152 -7.16 -11.79 16.64
CA ALA A 152 -8.28 -12.37 17.37
C ALA A 152 -8.05 -13.85 17.74
N GLU A 153 -7.36 -14.61 16.89
CA GLU A 153 -7.03 -16.01 17.11
C GLU A 153 -5.98 -16.15 18.21
N VAL A 154 -4.91 -15.35 18.16
CA VAL A 154 -3.88 -15.30 19.20
C VAL A 154 -4.49 -14.88 20.53
N GLN A 155 -5.39 -13.88 20.54
CA GLN A 155 -6.07 -13.45 21.76
C GLN A 155 -6.90 -14.58 22.38
N LYS A 156 -7.63 -15.36 21.57
CA LYS A 156 -8.38 -16.54 22.02
C LYS A 156 -7.45 -17.62 22.56
N HIS A 157 -6.34 -17.89 21.85
CA HIS A 157 -5.34 -18.88 22.25
C HIS A 157 -4.73 -18.55 23.62
N VAL A 158 -4.35 -17.29 23.84
CA VAL A 158 -3.80 -16.82 25.13
C VAL A 158 -4.78 -17.04 26.28
N LYS A 159 -6.08 -16.75 26.08
CA LYS A 159 -7.11 -17.00 27.11
C LYS A 159 -7.18 -18.48 27.49
N ILE A 160 -7.15 -19.37 26.50
CA ILE A 160 -7.16 -20.82 26.72
C ILE A 160 -5.89 -21.27 27.45
N LEU A 161 -4.73 -20.78 27.02
CA LEU A 161 -3.43 -21.14 27.60
C LEU A 161 -3.34 -20.72 29.07
N LYS A 162 -3.80 -19.52 29.42
CA LYS A 162 -3.87 -19.04 30.82
C LYS A 162 -4.74 -19.94 31.68
N ASN A 163 -5.93 -20.31 31.19
CA ASN A 163 -6.84 -21.21 31.92
C ASN A 163 -6.22 -22.59 32.14
N LYS A 164 -5.51 -23.14 31.15
CA LYS A 164 -4.84 -24.45 31.26
C LYS A 164 -3.66 -24.45 32.22
N THR A 165 -2.94 -23.34 32.32
CA THR A 165 -1.71 -23.24 33.11
C THR A 165 -1.91 -22.63 34.49
N GLY A 166 -3.14 -22.18 34.82
CA GLY A 166 -3.45 -21.51 36.08
C GLY A 166 -2.79 -20.13 36.22
N MET A 167 -2.22 -19.59 35.14
CA MET A 167 -1.49 -18.32 35.15
C MET A 167 -2.47 -17.15 34.89
N LYS A 168 -2.48 -16.16 35.79
CA LYS A 168 -3.31 -14.93 35.67
C LYS A 168 -2.66 -13.90 34.75
#